data_AF-A0A497SWF8-F1
#
_entry.id   AF-A0A497SWF8-F1
#
_cell.length_a   1.000
_cell.length_b   1.000
_cell.length_c   1.000
_cell.angle_alpha   90.00
_cell.angle_beta   90.00
_cell.angle_gamma   90.00
#
_symmetry.space_group_name_H-M   'P 1'
#
loop_
_entity.id
_entity.type
_entity.pdbx_description
1 polymer ?
#
loop_
_entity_poly.entity_id
_entity_poly.type
_entity_poly.pdbx_seq_one_letter_code
_entity_poly.pdbx_strand_id
1 'polypeptide(L)'
;MNKRGFYYSLMTILLLAPIITLTVTYSLSTGDVSQSISSSLRRDSAFFFLQSVEKDIHRSMEIIGQRSLTAAVNYVIDTGEGLDSADERIKELFENGTVNGNPSGIMTNSTMRDWLERMERIGEDRGFFLDIELRNTNVSLEDNFLVGFDMGYSIRIEDIKGDFSFTKEMNDSVTVSIIGLEDPSYTLNTNGRVSIKFKDSPFNNFTSLLATGTGNNSWTSGISFIASSSEASTIPDKASTILVTDDMAAVPNPEEFAGIIAESNPLVGFTKPYIINSSAMSLIPNNTRIVLDADSGEVWSIQNLHETWSNQYYVDGNGPSFFDRLENSLTNSRPGMGLDVFVRKDILADYGLFVKLSRSNVDHIYFNTDPVNNYRVKGMPSSFRIDNETCASLSHVEMFGVERLIY
;
A
#
# COMPACT_ATOMS: atom_id res chain seq x y z
N MET A 1 67.32 63.57 -49.95
CA MET A 1 66.08 62.91 -49.48
C MET A 1 64.92 63.88 -49.59
N ASN A 2 63.86 63.48 -50.28
CA ASN A 2 62.74 64.34 -50.66
C ASN A 2 61.81 64.58 -49.45
N LYS A 3 61.94 65.73 -48.77
CA LYS A 3 61.27 66.02 -47.48
C LYS A 3 59.75 65.83 -47.51
N ARG A 4 59.12 66.02 -48.67
CA ARG A 4 57.67 65.86 -48.85
C ARG A 4 57.20 64.40 -48.75
N GLY A 5 57.97 63.45 -49.28
CA GLY A 5 57.64 62.02 -49.19
C GLY A 5 57.62 61.50 -47.75
N PHE A 6 58.54 62.01 -46.91
CA PHE A 6 58.58 61.68 -45.49
C PHE A 6 57.33 62.17 -44.73
N TYR A 7 56.84 63.39 -45.03
CA TYR A 7 55.60 63.90 -44.42
C TYR A 7 54.37 63.10 -44.83
N TYR A 8 54.27 62.67 -46.08
CA TYR A 8 53.16 61.83 -46.52
C TYR A 8 53.20 60.45 -45.85
N SER A 9 54.35 59.79 -45.79
CA SER A 9 54.49 58.52 -45.07
C SER A 9 54.17 58.65 -43.57
N LEU A 10 54.62 59.74 -42.93
CA LEU A 10 54.31 60.01 -41.53
C LEU A 10 52.81 60.23 -41.31
N MET A 11 52.16 61.04 -42.16
CA MET A 11 50.69 61.24 -42.13
C MET A 11 49.92 59.93 -42.35
N THR A 12 50.38 59.08 -43.28
CA THR A 12 49.76 57.77 -43.53
C THR A 12 49.90 56.84 -42.32
N ILE A 13 51.07 56.79 -41.68
CA ILE A 13 51.27 55.99 -40.46
C ILE A 13 50.40 56.53 -39.31
N LEU A 14 50.32 57.85 -39.16
CA LEU A 14 49.56 58.50 -38.09
C LEU A 14 48.05 58.33 -38.26
N LEU A 15 47.56 58.15 -39.50
CA LEU A 15 46.18 57.77 -39.81
C LEU A 15 45.92 56.26 -39.67
N LEU A 16 46.84 55.40 -40.12
CA LEU A 16 46.65 53.95 -40.10
C LEU A 16 46.82 53.34 -38.71
N ALA A 17 47.75 53.85 -37.90
CA ALA A 17 48.00 53.33 -36.55
C ALA A 17 46.73 53.30 -35.67
N PRO A 18 45.95 54.38 -35.51
CA PRO A 18 44.73 54.33 -34.70
C PRO A 18 43.65 53.41 -35.28
N ILE A 19 43.55 53.28 -36.61
CA ILE A 19 42.59 52.36 -37.23
C ILE A 19 42.96 50.90 -36.89
N ILE A 20 44.23 50.54 -37.07
CA ILE A 20 44.72 49.18 -36.74
C ILE A 20 44.51 48.88 -35.25
N THR A 21 44.87 49.82 -34.36
CA THR A 21 44.68 49.65 -32.92
C THR A 21 43.21 49.50 -32.56
N LEU A 22 42.31 50.27 -33.18
CA LEU A 22 40.87 50.17 -32.97
C LEU A 22 40.34 48.80 -33.44
N THR A 23 40.76 48.33 -34.62
CA THR A 23 40.35 47.01 -35.16
C THR A 23 40.84 45.87 -34.27
N VAL A 24 42.10 45.91 -33.82
CA VAL A 24 42.66 44.89 -32.92
C VAL A 24 41.94 44.89 -31.58
N THR A 25 41.72 46.07 -30.99
CA THR A 25 41.03 46.19 -29.69
C THR A 25 39.59 45.72 -29.78
N TYR A 26 38.87 46.08 -30.86
CA TYR A 26 37.51 45.64 -31.10
C TYR A 26 37.44 44.12 -31.31
N SER A 27 38.36 43.53 -32.09
CA SER A 27 38.43 42.09 -32.31
C SER A 27 38.73 41.31 -31.04
N LEU A 28 39.62 41.81 -30.18
CA LEU A 28 39.94 41.17 -28.90
C LEU A 28 38.77 41.29 -27.92
N SER A 29 38.19 42.47 -27.78
CA SER A 29 37.06 42.72 -26.86
C SER A 29 35.80 41.95 -27.26
N THR A 30 35.48 41.87 -28.56
CA THR A 30 34.35 41.05 -29.04
C THR A 30 34.60 39.56 -28.87
N GLY A 31 35.85 39.11 -29.04
CA GLY A 31 36.28 37.75 -28.71
C GLY A 31 36.00 37.40 -27.25
N ASP A 32 36.50 38.21 -26.31
CA ASP A 32 36.35 37.98 -24.87
C ASP A 32 34.88 38.02 -24.41
N VAL A 33 34.09 38.97 -24.93
CA VAL A 33 32.65 39.05 -24.63
C VAL A 33 31.90 37.84 -25.19
N SER A 34 32.20 37.41 -26.42
CA SER A 34 31.56 36.22 -27.00
C SER A 34 31.90 34.94 -26.23
N GLN A 35 33.14 34.79 -25.78
CA GLN A 35 33.61 33.63 -25.04
C GLN A 35 33.02 33.58 -23.62
N SER A 36 32.91 34.72 -22.95
CA SER A 36 32.25 34.81 -21.63
C SER A 36 30.76 34.51 -21.70
N ILE A 37 30.05 35.02 -22.72
CA ILE A 37 28.64 34.68 -22.96
C ILE A 37 28.49 33.18 -23.25
N SER A 38 29.34 32.61 -24.11
CA SER A 38 29.31 31.17 -24.41
C SER A 38 29.57 30.31 -23.17
N SER A 39 30.50 30.71 -22.29
CA SER A 39 30.78 30.00 -21.05
C SER A 39 29.60 30.09 -20.07
N SER A 40 28.97 31.26 -19.94
CA SER A 40 27.77 31.42 -19.11
C SER A 40 26.63 30.54 -19.59
N LEU A 41 26.32 30.54 -20.90
CA LEU A 41 25.27 29.71 -21.47
C LEU A 41 25.50 28.22 -21.25
N ARG A 42 26.76 27.74 -21.33
CA ARG A 42 27.09 26.34 -21.05
C ARG A 42 26.93 25.98 -19.58
N ARG A 43 27.33 26.87 -18.66
CA ARG A 43 27.10 26.67 -17.22
C ARG A 43 25.61 26.60 -16.90
N ASP A 44 24.82 27.51 -17.46
CA ASP A 44 23.36 27.52 -17.27
C ASP A 44 22.74 26.22 -17.83
N SER A 45 23.17 25.78 -19.02
CA SER A 45 22.72 24.51 -19.61
C SER A 45 23.08 23.30 -18.74
N ALA A 46 24.30 23.25 -18.18
CA ALA A 46 24.71 22.18 -17.28
C ALA A 46 23.93 22.20 -15.97
N PHE A 47 23.66 23.39 -15.42
CA PHE A 47 22.84 23.55 -14.23
C PHE A 47 21.40 23.06 -14.45
N PHE A 48 20.75 23.45 -15.55
CA PHE A 48 19.40 22.96 -15.86
C PHE A 48 19.38 21.46 -16.18
N PHE A 49 20.43 20.94 -16.82
CA PHE A 49 20.56 19.50 -17.03
C PHE A 49 20.72 18.76 -15.70
N LEU A 50 21.56 19.24 -14.79
CA LEU A 50 21.71 18.68 -13.45
C LEU A 50 20.38 18.65 -12.69
N GLN A 51 19.60 19.74 -12.71
CA GLN A 51 18.26 19.75 -12.11
C GLN A 51 17.32 18.73 -12.75
N SER A 52 17.44 18.51 -14.06
CA SER A 52 16.65 17.47 -14.75
C SER A 52 17.09 16.06 -14.33
N VAL A 53 18.39 15.83 -14.16
CA VAL A 53 18.95 14.55 -13.67
C VAL A 53 18.44 14.28 -12.26
N GLU A 54 18.51 15.26 -11.35
CA GLU A 54 18.01 15.13 -9.98
C GLU A 54 16.52 14.70 -9.95
N LYS A 55 15.68 15.34 -10.77
CA LYS A 55 14.26 14.99 -10.86
C LYS A 55 14.03 13.60 -11.46
N ASP A 56 14.82 13.20 -12.45
CA ASP A 56 14.67 11.90 -13.10
C ASP A 56 15.17 10.77 -12.19
N ILE A 57 16.19 11.02 -11.36
CA ILE A 57 16.62 10.10 -10.31
C ILE A 57 15.44 9.80 -9.36
N HIS A 58 14.82 10.83 -8.78
CA HIS A 58 13.67 10.66 -7.90
C HIS A 58 12.56 9.81 -8.54
N ARG A 59 12.16 10.15 -9.77
CA ARG A 59 11.15 9.41 -10.52
C ARG A 59 11.57 7.96 -10.82
N SER A 60 12.84 7.74 -11.14
CA SER A 60 13.36 6.41 -11.39
C SER A 60 13.34 5.56 -10.13
N MET A 61 13.64 6.13 -8.95
CA MET A 61 13.54 5.43 -7.67
C MET A 61 12.12 4.89 -7.43
N GLU A 62 11.08 5.69 -7.69
CA GLU A 62 9.68 5.22 -7.57
C GLU A 62 9.38 4.02 -8.48
N ILE A 63 9.78 4.11 -9.76
CA ILE A 63 9.52 3.07 -10.76
C ILE A 63 10.30 1.79 -10.45
N ILE A 64 11.59 1.92 -10.12
CA ILE A 64 12.46 0.79 -9.81
C ILE A 64 12.04 0.17 -8.49
N GLY A 65 11.68 0.97 -7.49
CA GLY A 65 11.13 0.49 -6.22
C GLY A 65 9.88 -0.35 -6.42
N GLN A 66 8.91 0.10 -7.22
CA GLN A 66 7.73 -0.71 -7.51
C GLN A 66 8.07 -2.04 -8.21
N ARG A 67 9.05 -2.02 -9.12
CA ARG A 67 9.49 -3.22 -9.83
C ARG A 67 10.29 -4.17 -8.95
N SER A 68 11.11 -3.66 -8.03
CA SER A 68 11.89 -4.48 -7.10
C SER A 68 10.96 -5.19 -6.11
N LEU A 69 9.93 -4.53 -5.59
CA LEU A 69 8.91 -5.17 -4.74
C LEU A 69 8.15 -6.26 -5.50
N THR A 70 7.74 -5.98 -6.74
CA THR A 70 7.08 -6.98 -7.61
C THR A 70 8.00 -8.16 -7.91
N ALA A 71 9.27 -7.90 -8.18
CA ALA A 71 10.27 -8.92 -8.46
C ALA A 71 10.57 -9.79 -7.23
N ALA A 72 10.58 -9.20 -6.02
CA ALA A 72 10.75 -9.92 -4.77
C ALA A 72 9.59 -10.89 -4.53
N VAL A 73 8.34 -10.41 -4.67
CA VAL A 73 7.13 -11.25 -4.56
C VAL A 73 7.16 -12.38 -5.59
N ASN A 74 7.46 -12.08 -6.85
CA ASN A 74 7.50 -13.09 -7.90
C ASN A 74 8.62 -14.13 -7.67
N TYR A 75 9.78 -13.72 -7.18
CA TYR A 75 10.84 -14.68 -6.82
C TYR A 75 10.33 -15.69 -5.79
N VAL A 76 9.66 -15.22 -4.74
CA VAL A 76 9.14 -16.09 -3.67
C VAL A 76 8.08 -17.05 -4.21
N ILE A 77 7.19 -16.57 -5.07
CA ILE A 77 6.14 -17.39 -5.68
C ILE A 77 6.72 -18.42 -6.65
N ASP A 78 7.65 -18.02 -7.52
CA ASP A 78 8.23 -18.86 -8.56
C ASP A 78 9.14 -19.96 -8.00
N THR A 79 9.90 -19.64 -6.93
CA THR A 79 10.79 -20.60 -6.27
C THR A 79 10.09 -21.44 -5.22
N GLY A 80 9.00 -20.93 -4.63
CA GLY A 80 8.35 -21.55 -3.48
C GLY A 80 9.15 -21.41 -2.18
N GLU A 81 10.19 -20.57 -2.16
CA GLU A 81 11.08 -20.35 -1.02
C GLU A 81 11.08 -18.88 -0.61
N GLY A 82 11.08 -18.63 0.70
CA GLY A 82 11.21 -17.28 1.24
C GLY A 82 12.58 -16.67 0.97
N LEU A 83 12.67 -15.34 1.01
CA LEU A 83 13.93 -14.61 0.99
C LEU A 83 14.72 -14.85 2.30
N ASP A 84 16.04 -14.75 2.22
CA ASP A 84 16.93 -14.82 3.38
C ASP A 84 16.93 -13.52 4.20
N SER A 85 16.80 -12.37 3.53
CA SER A 85 16.56 -11.06 4.14
C SER A 85 15.84 -10.18 3.12
N ALA A 86 14.59 -9.83 3.40
CA ALA A 86 13.76 -9.09 2.45
C ALA A 86 14.33 -7.71 2.12
N ASP A 87 14.84 -6.98 3.13
CA ASP A 87 15.46 -5.67 2.97
C ASP A 87 16.70 -5.72 2.06
N GLU A 88 17.64 -6.64 2.32
CA GLU A 88 18.86 -6.76 1.51
C GLU A 88 18.56 -7.30 0.11
N ARG A 89 17.61 -8.21 -0.05
CA ARG A 89 17.24 -8.74 -1.37
C ARG A 89 16.47 -7.72 -2.21
N ILE A 90 15.58 -6.92 -1.63
CA ILE A 90 14.90 -5.82 -2.33
C ILE A 90 15.91 -4.75 -2.74
N LYS A 91 16.88 -4.43 -1.88
CA LYS A 91 17.99 -3.53 -2.21
C LYS A 91 18.83 -4.07 -3.36
N GLU A 92 19.19 -5.35 -3.35
CA GLU A 92 19.91 -5.98 -4.46
C GLU A 92 19.12 -5.91 -5.77
N LEU A 93 17.81 -6.19 -5.72
CA LEU A 93 16.91 -6.04 -6.87
C LEU A 93 16.88 -4.59 -7.38
N PHE A 94 16.79 -3.63 -6.48
CA PHE A 94 16.76 -2.20 -6.82
C PHE A 94 18.04 -1.74 -7.52
N GLU A 95 19.21 -2.11 -7.00
CA GLU A 95 20.51 -1.68 -7.54
C GLU A 95 20.95 -2.50 -8.76
N ASN A 96 20.78 -3.82 -8.71
CA ASN A 96 21.43 -4.78 -9.62
C ASN A 96 20.44 -5.66 -10.39
N GLY A 97 19.16 -5.68 -9.99
CA GLY A 97 18.15 -6.50 -10.64
C GLY A 97 18.31 -7.99 -10.39
N THR A 98 19.01 -8.37 -9.32
CA THR A 98 19.32 -9.76 -8.96
C THR A 98 18.80 -10.12 -7.58
N VAL A 99 18.57 -11.42 -7.35
CA VAL A 99 18.32 -12.01 -6.03
C VAL A 99 19.41 -13.06 -5.80
N ASN A 100 20.26 -12.87 -4.80
CA ASN A 100 21.40 -13.75 -4.51
C ASN A 100 22.34 -13.91 -5.73
N GLY A 101 22.54 -12.83 -6.48
CA GLY A 101 23.33 -12.80 -7.72
C GLY A 101 22.63 -13.38 -8.95
N ASN A 102 21.43 -13.96 -8.81
CA ASN A 102 20.67 -14.48 -9.95
C ASN A 102 19.76 -13.40 -10.54
N PRO A 103 19.79 -13.17 -11.87
CA PRO A 103 19.04 -12.09 -12.49
C PRO A 103 17.53 -12.34 -12.44
N SER A 104 16.77 -11.30 -12.11
CA SER A 104 15.31 -11.29 -12.19
C SER A 104 14.87 -10.75 -13.56
N GLY A 105 14.06 -11.54 -14.28
CA GLY A 105 13.56 -11.16 -15.61
C GLY A 105 12.79 -9.82 -15.62
N ILE A 106 12.09 -9.51 -14.52
CA ILE A 106 11.27 -8.30 -14.37
C ILE A 106 12.13 -7.05 -14.24
N MET A 107 13.38 -7.19 -13.77
CA MET A 107 14.31 -6.09 -13.55
C MET A 107 15.21 -5.80 -14.75
N THR A 108 15.14 -6.60 -15.82
CA THR A 108 15.99 -6.45 -17.01
C THR A 108 15.97 -5.01 -17.55
N ASN A 109 17.15 -4.38 -17.68
CA ASN A 109 17.33 -3.01 -18.16
C ASN A 109 16.50 -1.98 -17.37
N SER A 110 16.25 -2.21 -16.09
CA SER A 110 15.34 -1.41 -15.26
C SER A 110 15.79 -1.37 -13.79
N THR A 111 17.11 -1.36 -13.60
CA THR A 111 17.76 -1.18 -12.30
C THR A 111 18.23 0.26 -12.12
N MET A 112 18.61 0.64 -10.89
CA MET A 112 19.15 1.97 -10.65
C MET A 112 20.43 2.19 -11.46
N ARG A 113 21.31 1.18 -11.53
CA ARG A 113 22.51 1.24 -12.37
C ARG A 113 22.19 1.47 -13.85
N ASP A 114 21.22 0.75 -14.41
CA ASP A 114 20.80 0.94 -15.82
C ASP A 114 20.31 2.36 -16.09
N TRP A 115 19.63 2.98 -15.12
CA TRP A 115 19.11 4.34 -15.25
C TRP A 115 20.22 5.39 -15.14
N LEU A 116 21.15 5.22 -14.20
CA LEU A 116 22.31 6.12 -14.08
C LEU A 116 23.17 6.09 -15.35
N GLU A 117 23.49 4.91 -15.86
CA GLU A 117 24.25 4.76 -17.11
C GLU A 117 23.58 5.44 -18.31
N ARG A 118 22.23 5.46 -18.36
CA ARG A 118 21.49 6.19 -19.40
C ARG A 118 21.61 7.69 -19.22
N MET A 119 21.54 8.20 -17.99
CA MET A 119 21.69 9.62 -17.72
C MET A 119 23.10 10.11 -18.07
N GLU A 120 24.12 9.32 -17.75
CA GLU A 120 25.52 9.60 -18.09
C GLU A 120 25.71 9.70 -19.60
N ARG A 121 25.16 8.74 -20.36
CA ARG A 121 25.17 8.78 -21.83
C ARG A 121 24.47 10.00 -22.42
N ILE A 122 23.33 10.40 -21.85
CA ILE A 122 22.62 11.63 -22.25
C ILE A 122 23.47 12.86 -21.94
N GLY A 123 24.23 12.86 -20.84
CA GLY A 123 25.19 13.90 -20.50
C GLY A 123 26.30 14.04 -21.55
N GLU A 124 26.90 12.91 -21.93
CA GLU A 124 27.93 12.86 -22.97
C GLU A 124 27.43 13.42 -24.30
N ASP A 125 26.23 13.01 -24.72
CA ASP A 125 25.57 13.52 -25.94
C ASP A 125 25.32 15.04 -25.91
N ARG A 126 25.23 15.63 -24.70
CA ARG A 126 25.08 17.08 -24.48
C ARG A 126 26.40 17.82 -24.33
N GLY A 127 27.54 17.13 -24.41
CA GLY A 127 28.86 17.72 -24.26
C GLY A 127 29.32 17.89 -22.81
N PHE A 128 28.75 17.12 -21.89
CA PHE A 128 29.12 17.08 -20.47
C PHE A 128 29.60 15.69 -20.09
N PHE A 129 30.64 15.63 -19.25
CA PHE A 129 31.00 14.42 -18.54
C PHE A 129 30.16 14.38 -17.25
N LEU A 130 29.25 13.41 -17.15
CA LEU A 130 28.40 13.18 -15.98
C LEU A 130 28.86 11.87 -15.33
N ASP A 131 29.10 11.89 -14.03
CA ASP A 131 29.49 10.73 -13.23
C ASP A 131 28.61 10.72 -11.98
N ILE A 132 27.82 9.66 -11.82
CA ILE A 132 26.89 9.49 -10.72
C ILE A 132 27.29 8.28 -9.88
N GLU A 133 27.79 8.54 -8.67
CA GLU A 133 28.24 7.49 -7.76
C GLU A 133 27.19 7.22 -6.68
N LEU A 134 26.67 5.99 -6.65
CA LEU A 134 25.83 5.49 -5.56
C LEU A 134 26.68 5.26 -4.31
N ARG A 135 26.27 5.83 -3.17
CA ARG A 135 27.01 5.72 -1.90
C ARG A 135 26.35 4.77 -0.92
N ASN A 136 25.08 4.99 -0.66
CA ASN A 136 24.30 4.20 0.29
C ASN A 136 22.87 4.05 -0.22
N THR A 137 22.36 2.83 -0.14
CA THR A 137 20.95 2.53 -0.36
C THR A 137 20.44 1.78 0.85
N ASN A 138 19.29 2.22 1.35
CA ASN A 138 18.57 1.57 2.44
C ASN A 138 17.14 1.29 2.01
N VAL A 139 16.61 0.14 2.46
CA VAL A 139 15.24 -0.28 2.21
C VAL A 139 14.59 -0.64 3.54
N SER A 140 13.50 0.04 3.88
CA SER A 140 12.80 -0.11 5.16
C SER A 140 11.29 -0.15 4.97
N LEU A 141 10.58 -0.66 5.97
CA LEU A 141 9.14 -0.42 6.07
C LEU A 141 8.94 0.93 6.76
N GLU A 142 8.26 1.86 6.08
CA GLU A 142 7.87 3.15 6.64
C GLU A 142 6.52 3.03 7.37
N ASP A 143 5.65 2.16 6.86
CA ASP A 143 4.35 1.83 7.41
C ASP A 143 3.96 0.40 6.95
N ASN A 144 2.87 -0.14 7.49
CA ASN A 144 2.30 -1.45 7.16
C ASN A 144 2.15 -1.70 5.65
N PHE A 145 1.84 -0.65 4.89
CA PHE A 145 1.63 -0.74 3.44
C PHE A 145 2.64 0.04 2.59
N LEU A 146 3.68 0.62 3.20
CA LEU A 146 4.64 1.51 2.51
C LEU A 146 6.09 1.07 2.76
N VAL A 147 6.82 0.87 1.67
CA VAL A 147 8.27 0.58 1.69
C VAL A 147 9.03 1.83 1.31
N GLY A 148 9.97 2.23 2.15
CA GLY A 148 10.90 3.34 1.93
C GLY A 148 12.16 2.89 1.20
N PHE A 149 12.61 3.70 0.25
CA PHE A 149 13.88 3.57 -0.44
C PHE A 149 14.67 4.86 -0.24
N ASP A 150 15.69 4.81 0.60
CA ASP A 150 16.60 5.94 0.81
C ASP A 150 17.88 5.72 0.03
N MET A 151 18.30 6.72 -0.74
CA MET A 151 19.48 6.64 -1.58
C MET A 151 20.34 7.90 -1.43
N GLY A 152 21.58 7.73 -1.01
CA GLY A 152 22.61 8.76 -1.07
C GLY A 152 23.50 8.56 -2.29
N TYR A 153 23.76 9.66 -3.01
CA TYR A 153 24.54 9.65 -4.24
C TYR A 153 25.33 10.95 -4.43
N SER A 154 26.44 10.85 -5.16
CA SER A 154 27.24 12.00 -5.60
C SER A 154 27.03 12.20 -7.10
N ILE A 155 26.75 13.44 -7.53
CA ILE A 155 26.75 13.80 -8.94
C ILE A 155 27.93 14.72 -9.21
N ARG A 156 28.82 14.32 -10.13
CA ARG A 156 29.82 15.19 -10.73
C ARG A 156 29.43 15.48 -12.18
N ILE A 157 29.33 16.76 -12.52
CA ILE A 157 29.16 17.22 -13.91
C ILE A 157 30.31 18.13 -14.28
N GLU A 158 31.01 17.77 -15.34
CA GLU A 158 32.15 18.50 -15.88
C GLU A 158 31.91 18.82 -17.34
N ASP A 159 32.34 20.01 -17.72
CA ASP A 159 32.37 20.40 -19.11
C ASP A 159 33.44 19.63 -19.87
N ILE A 160 33.15 19.01 -21.02
CA ILE A 160 34.16 18.24 -21.77
C ILE A 160 35.37 19.09 -22.20
N LYS A 161 35.22 20.43 -22.30
CA LYS A 161 36.34 21.35 -22.61
C LYS A 161 37.10 21.79 -21.36
N GLY A 162 36.69 21.39 -20.16
CA GLY A 162 37.29 21.76 -18.88
C GLY A 162 36.92 23.16 -18.39
N ASP A 163 35.86 23.77 -18.93
CA ASP A 163 35.47 25.15 -18.57
C ASP A 163 34.95 25.27 -17.14
N PHE A 164 34.31 24.22 -16.62
CA PHE A 164 33.77 24.16 -15.26
C PHE A 164 33.58 22.71 -14.82
N SER A 165 33.51 22.52 -13.51
CA SER A 165 33.13 21.25 -12.87
C SER A 165 32.31 21.56 -11.63
N PHE A 166 31.25 20.78 -11.41
CA PHE A 166 30.40 20.84 -10.25
C PHE A 166 30.30 19.45 -9.64
N THR A 167 30.35 19.38 -8.31
CA THR A 167 30.08 18.14 -7.57
C THR A 167 29.08 18.44 -6.48
N LYS A 168 28.08 17.58 -6.35
CA LYS A 168 27.00 17.72 -5.37
C LYS A 168 26.69 16.37 -4.76
N GLU A 169 26.63 16.36 -3.44
CA GLU A 169 26.16 15.21 -2.65
C GLU A 169 24.68 15.39 -2.34
N MET A 170 23.91 14.32 -2.49
CA MET A 170 22.48 14.33 -2.26
C MET A 170 22.04 13.06 -1.56
N ASN A 171 20.95 13.19 -0.80
CA ASN A 171 20.15 12.08 -0.32
C ASN A 171 18.74 12.31 -0.83
N ASP A 172 18.14 11.28 -1.40
CA ASP A 172 16.75 11.28 -1.86
C ASP A 172 16.04 10.07 -1.25
N SER A 173 14.72 10.18 -1.12
CA SER A 173 13.89 9.15 -0.50
C SER A 173 12.55 9.08 -1.19
N VAL A 174 12.10 7.87 -1.48
CA VAL A 174 10.77 7.60 -2.05
C VAL A 174 10.08 6.51 -1.27
N THR A 175 8.75 6.59 -1.21
CA THR A 175 7.92 5.54 -0.61
C THR A 175 7.05 4.89 -1.67
N VAL A 176 6.97 3.56 -1.62
CA VAL A 176 6.23 2.75 -2.59
C VAL A 176 5.23 1.89 -1.86
N SER A 177 3.98 1.89 -2.34
CA SER A 177 2.92 1.09 -1.75
C SER A 177 2.96 -0.37 -2.19
N ILE A 178 2.72 -1.28 -1.25
CA ILE A 178 2.54 -2.71 -1.52
C ILE A 178 1.09 -3.07 -1.91
N ILE A 179 0.15 -2.12 -1.83
CA ILE A 179 -1.27 -2.38 -2.15
C ILE A 179 -1.39 -2.88 -3.59
N GLY A 180 -2.13 -3.98 -3.77
CA GLY A 180 -2.31 -4.64 -5.05
C GLY A 180 -1.21 -5.64 -5.43
N LEU A 181 -0.10 -5.69 -4.68
CA LEU A 181 0.86 -6.80 -4.77
C LEU A 181 0.24 -8.06 -4.16
N GLU A 182 0.70 -9.22 -4.64
CA GLU A 182 0.32 -10.51 -4.10
C GLU A 182 0.97 -10.76 -2.74
N ASP A 183 0.27 -11.44 -1.83
CA ASP A 183 0.81 -11.86 -0.55
C ASP A 183 1.61 -13.16 -0.70
N PRO A 184 2.95 -13.09 -0.58
CA PRO A 184 3.80 -14.26 -0.77
C PRO A 184 3.52 -15.34 0.27
N SER A 185 3.27 -14.98 1.54
CA SER A 185 3.05 -15.95 2.62
C SER A 185 1.76 -16.74 2.39
N TYR A 186 0.68 -16.07 1.98
CA TYR A 186 -0.58 -16.75 1.67
C TYR A 186 -0.44 -17.71 0.49
N THR A 187 0.25 -17.28 -0.57
CA THR A 187 0.48 -18.10 -1.76
C THR A 187 1.37 -19.31 -1.45
N LEU A 188 2.45 -19.12 -0.69
CA LEU A 188 3.33 -20.22 -0.24
C LEU A 188 2.57 -21.24 0.61
N ASN A 189 1.83 -20.78 1.62
CA ASN A 189 1.12 -21.66 2.55
C ASN A 189 -0.08 -22.39 1.91
N THR A 190 -0.48 -22.00 0.71
CA THR A 190 -1.49 -22.70 -0.11
C THR A 190 -0.89 -23.45 -1.29
N ASN A 191 0.44 -23.59 -1.35
CA ASN A 191 1.20 -24.22 -2.45
C ASN A 191 0.85 -23.62 -3.82
N GLY A 192 0.71 -22.30 -3.90
CA GLY A 192 0.41 -21.58 -5.13
C GLY A 192 -1.04 -21.70 -5.63
N ARG A 193 -1.94 -22.36 -4.88
CA ARG A 193 -3.31 -22.59 -5.35
C ARG A 193 -4.24 -21.42 -5.13
N VAL A 194 -4.00 -20.66 -4.06
CA VAL A 194 -4.82 -19.49 -3.71
C VAL A 194 -3.89 -18.32 -3.48
N SER A 195 -4.18 -17.24 -4.18
CA SER A 195 -3.43 -16.00 -4.12
C SER A 195 -4.38 -14.89 -3.69
N ILE A 196 -3.90 -14.03 -2.80
CA ILE A 196 -4.59 -12.80 -2.40
C ILE A 196 -3.66 -11.62 -2.58
N LYS A 197 -4.25 -10.43 -2.63
CA LYS A 197 -3.51 -9.18 -2.79
C LYS A 197 -3.66 -8.32 -1.56
N PHE A 198 -2.63 -7.56 -1.23
CA PHE A 198 -2.69 -6.54 -0.19
C PHE A 198 -3.77 -5.52 -0.53
N LYS A 199 -4.73 -5.36 0.39
CA LYS A 199 -5.81 -4.39 0.32
C LYS A 199 -6.02 -3.86 1.73
N ASP A 200 -5.85 -2.57 1.91
CA ASP A 200 -6.11 -1.92 3.19
C ASP A 200 -7.62 -1.96 3.53
N SER A 201 -7.93 -2.12 4.81
CA SER A 201 -9.29 -2.11 5.32
C SER A 201 -9.81 -0.68 5.39
N PRO A 202 -10.98 -0.37 4.80
CA PRO A 202 -11.59 0.96 4.97
C PRO A 202 -12.24 1.14 6.36
N PHE A 203 -12.14 0.16 7.24
CA PHE A 203 -12.83 0.11 8.53
C PHE A 203 -11.85 0.06 9.70
N ASN A 204 -12.09 0.93 10.68
CA ASN A 204 -11.41 0.92 11.99
C ASN A 204 -12.26 0.25 13.09
N ASN A 205 -13.56 0.10 12.86
CA ASN A 205 -14.49 -0.60 13.74
C ASN A 205 -15.21 -1.68 12.93
N PHE A 206 -15.16 -2.92 13.38
CA PHE A 206 -15.71 -4.07 12.66
C PHE A 206 -17.12 -4.43 13.09
N THR A 207 -17.47 -4.11 14.33
CA THR A 207 -18.80 -4.31 14.91
C THR A 207 -19.26 -3.04 15.63
N SER A 208 -20.57 -2.90 15.81
CA SER A 208 -21.12 -1.81 16.63
C SER A 208 -22.43 -2.22 17.31
N LEU A 209 -22.59 -1.88 18.58
CA LEU A 209 -23.85 -2.05 19.29
C LEU A 209 -24.86 -1.01 18.81
N LEU A 210 -25.98 -1.45 18.24
CA LEU A 210 -27.01 -0.59 17.66
C LEU A 210 -28.14 -0.31 18.66
N ALA A 211 -28.58 -1.33 19.39
CA ALA A 211 -29.68 -1.22 20.34
C ALA A 211 -29.58 -2.26 21.46
N THR A 212 -30.22 -1.96 22.58
CA THR A 212 -30.46 -2.90 23.68
C THR A 212 -31.94 -2.93 24.03
N GLY A 213 -32.46 -4.06 24.50
CA GLY A 213 -33.88 -4.21 24.78
C GLY A 213 -34.21 -5.47 25.55
N THR A 214 -35.51 -5.78 25.63
CA THR A 214 -35.97 -7.04 26.24
C THR A 214 -36.12 -8.09 25.16
N GLY A 215 -35.26 -9.10 25.17
CA GLY A 215 -35.25 -10.18 24.19
C GLY A 215 -35.58 -11.56 24.75
N ASN A 216 -35.93 -12.49 23.87
CA ASN A 216 -36.07 -13.92 24.18
C ASN A 216 -35.79 -14.79 22.93
N ASN A 217 -35.61 -16.10 23.14
CA ASN A 217 -35.43 -17.14 22.13
C ASN A 217 -34.07 -17.20 21.42
N SER A 218 -32.95 -16.98 22.13
CA SER A 218 -31.59 -17.12 21.58
C SER A 218 -31.18 -16.05 20.56
N TRP A 219 -30.22 -16.36 19.69
CA TRP A 219 -29.67 -15.40 18.72
C TRP A 219 -29.89 -15.83 17.27
N THR A 220 -29.90 -14.85 16.38
CA THR A 220 -29.92 -15.04 14.93
C THR A 220 -29.16 -13.90 14.23
N SER A 221 -28.93 -14.05 12.93
CA SER A 221 -28.28 -13.03 12.11
C SER A 221 -28.93 -12.96 10.74
N GLY A 222 -28.97 -11.76 10.17
CA GLY A 222 -29.60 -11.52 8.89
C GLY A 222 -29.41 -10.08 8.43
N ILE A 223 -30.07 -9.74 7.33
CA ILE A 223 -30.15 -8.35 6.86
C ILE A 223 -31.34 -7.68 7.54
N SER A 224 -31.13 -6.51 8.11
CA SER A 224 -32.20 -5.70 8.68
C SER A 224 -33.11 -5.16 7.58
N PHE A 225 -34.42 -5.24 7.80
CA PHE A 225 -35.41 -4.61 6.94
C PHE A 225 -36.41 -3.81 7.77
N ILE A 226 -36.43 -2.50 7.58
CA ILE A 226 -37.36 -1.60 8.30
C ILE A 226 -38.67 -1.53 7.53
N ALA A 227 -39.77 -1.91 8.16
CA ALA A 227 -41.11 -1.79 7.60
C ALA A 227 -42.14 -1.68 8.72
N SER A 228 -43.25 -0.97 8.45
CA SER A 228 -44.40 -1.06 9.35
C SER A 228 -44.94 -2.49 9.39
N SER A 229 -45.57 -2.87 10.49
CA SER A 229 -46.15 -4.19 10.70
C SER A 229 -47.12 -4.59 9.57
N SER A 230 -47.85 -3.62 9.02
CA SER A 230 -48.77 -3.80 7.90
C SER A 230 -48.09 -4.13 6.56
N GLU A 231 -46.84 -3.71 6.36
CA GLU A 231 -46.08 -3.86 5.12
C GLU A 231 -45.22 -5.12 5.10
N ALA A 232 -45.06 -5.80 6.24
CA ALA A 232 -44.16 -6.94 6.40
C ALA A 232 -44.48 -8.13 5.46
N SER A 233 -45.73 -8.25 4.99
CA SER A 233 -46.13 -9.28 4.03
C SER A 233 -45.45 -9.16 2.66
N THR A 234 -45.03 -7.94 2.30
CA THR A 234 -44.44 -7.63 0.98
C THR A 234 -42.94 -7.88 0.91
N ILE A 235 -42.30 -8.18 2.04
CA ILE A 235 -40.85 -8.32 2.15
C ILE A 235 -40.40 -9.66 1.53
N PRO A 236 -39.46 -9.65 0.57
CA PRO A 236 -38.86 -10.86 0.02
C PRO A 236 -37.88 -11.53 1.00
N ASP A 237 -37.59 -12.81 0.79
CA ASP A 237 -36.52 -13.56 1.47
C ASP A 237 -36.53 -13.48 3.02
N LYS A 238 -37.73 -13.57 3.60
CA LYS A 238 -37.97 -13.43 5.05
C LYS A 238 -37.06 -14.33 5.91
N ALA A 239 -36.74 -15.54 5.45
CA ALA A 239 -35.92 -16.50 6.18
C ALA A 239 -34.48 -16.02 6.49
N SER A 240 -33.96 -15.04 5.74
CA SER A 240 -32.65 -14.40 5.98
C SER A 240 -32.75 -12.96 6.47
N THR A 241 -33.96 -12.48 6.73
CA THR A 241 -34.26 -11.10 7.07
C THR A 241 -34.63 -10.98 8.54
N ILE A 242 -34.05 -9.97 9.19
CA ILE A 242 -34.47 -9.52 10.52
C ILE A 242 -35.41 -8.32 10.33
N LEU A 243 -36.68 -8.51 10.63
CA LEU A 243 -37.68 -7.46 10.49
C LEU A 243 -37.52 -6.44 11.62
N VAL A 244 -37.49 -5.15 11.28
CA VAL A 244 -37.52 -4.04 12.22
C VAL A 244 -38.86 -3.30 12.05
N THR A 245 -39.70 -3.29 13.09
CA THR A 245 -41.10 -2.87 12.97
C THR A 245 -41.64 -2.14 14.20
N ASP A 246 -42.86 -1.60 14.10
CA ASP A 246 -43.53 -0.84 15.16
C ASP A 246 -44.23 -1.76 16.16
N ASP A 247 -44.99 -2.75 15.67
CA ASP A 247 -45.80 -3.66 16.49
C ASP A 247 -45.61 -5.10 16.02
N MET A 248 -44.98 -5.93 16.86
CA MET A 248 -44.74 -7.34 16.53
C MET A 248 -46.02 -8.17 16.45
N ALA A 249 -47.04 -7.87 17.25
CA ALA A 249 -48.31 -8.61 17.27
C ALA A 249 -49.15 -8.34 16.01
N ALA A 250 -48.91 -7.21 15.32
CA ALA A 250 -49.59 -6.84 14.09
C ALA A 250 -48.89 -7.38 12.81
N VAL A 251 -47.72 -8.01 12.94
CA VAL A 251 -46.99 -8.58 11.79
C VAL A 251 -47.72 -9.83 11.25
N PRO A 252 -48.06 -9.88 9.95
CA PRO A 252 -48.58 -11.10 9.32
C PRO A 252 -47.49 -12.15 9.14
N ASN A 253 -47.77 -13.39 9.55
CA ASN A 253 -46.86 -14.54 9.49
C ASN A 253 -45.44 -14.25 10.04
N PRO A 254 -45.30 -13.82 11.31
CA PRO A 254 -44.02 -13.36 11.86
C PRO A 254 -42.97 -14.48 11.92
N GLU A 255 -43.39 -15.75 11.97
CA GLU A 255 -42.51 -16.94 12.04
C GLU A 255 -41.71 -17.19 10.74
N GLU A 256 -42.08 -16.53 9.63
CA GLU A 256 -41.33 -16.62 8.36
C GLU A 256 -40.01 -15.84 8.41
N PHE A 257 -39.86 -14.90 9.34
CA PHE A 257 -38.65 -14.09 9.50
C PHE A 257 -37.55 -14.82 10.28
N ALA A 258 -36.29 -14.45 10.03
CA ALA A 258 -35.15 -14.99 10.80
C ALA A 258 -35.23 -14.57 12.28
N GLY A 259 -35.72 -13.35 12.54
CA GLY A 259 -35.98 -12.76 13.84
C GLY A 259 -36.68 -11.41 13.70
N ILE A 260 -37.16 -10.85 14.81
CA ILE A 260 -37.93 -9.60 14.81
C ILE A 260 -37.41 -8.63 15.87
N ILE A 261 -37.21 -7.38 15.50
CA ILE A 261 -36.97 -6.26 16.41
C ILE A 261 -38.20 -5.36 16.32
N ALA A 262 -38.91 -5.14 17.42
CA ALA A 262 -40.13 -4.32 17.40
C ALA A 262 -40.14 -3.25 18.49
N GLU A 263 -40.91 -2.19 18.29
CA GLU A 263 -41.08 -1.14 19.29
C GLU A 263 -42.01 -1.55 20.43
N SER A 264 -42.95 -2.47 20.16
CA SER A 264 -43.96 -2.86 21.14
C SER A 264 -44.53 -4.28 20.92
N ASN A 265 -45.34 -4.71 21.90
CA ASN A 265 -46.27 -5.84 21.83
C ASN A 265 -45.64 -7.19 21.40
N PRO A 266 -44.79 -7.81 22.24
CA PRO A 266 -44.23 -9.12 21.93
C PRO A 266 -45.33 -10.19 21.79
N LEU A 267 -45.15 -11.09 20.83
CA LEU A 267 -46.11 -12.15 20.56
C LEU A 267 -45.89 -13.36 21.49
N VAL A 268 -46.94 -13.77 22.22
CA VAL A 268 -46.89 -14.97 23.06
C VAL A 268 -46.77 -16.22 22.20
N GLY A 269 -45.80 -17.08 22.52
CA GLY A 269 -45.57 -18.34 21.80
C GLY A 269 -44.74 -18.20 20.52
N PHE A 270 -44.23 -17.00 20.22
CA PHE A 270 -43.26 -16.81 19.13
C PHE A 270 -41.99 -17.59 19.39
N THR A 271 -41.46 -18.27 18.37
CA THR A 271 -40.34 -19.22 18.54
C THR A 271 -38.99 -18.71 18.05
N LYS A 272 -38.97 -17.68 17.19
CA LYS A 272 -37.72 -17.07 16.71
C LYS A 272 -37.17 -16.05 17.70
N PRO A 273 -35.88 -15.72 17.62
CA PRO A 273 -35.30 -14.60 18.36
C PRO A 273 -36.06 -13.30 18.12
N TYR A 274 -36.39 -12.58 19.20
CA TYR A 274 -36.94 -11.24 19.09
C TYR A 274 -36.41 -10.31 20.17
N ILE A 275 -36.43 -9.00 19.90
CA ILE A 275 -36.11 -7.94 20.85
C ILE A 275 -37.16 -6.84 20.79
N ILE A 276 -37.64 -6.38 21.94
CA ILE A 276 -38.48 -5.20 22.07
C ILE A 276 -37.65 -4.01 22.53
N ASN A 277 -37.64 -2.94 21.72
CA ASN A 277 -37.01 -1.65 22.00
C ASN A 277 -37.88 -0.53 21.41
N SER A 278 -38.36 0.40 22.24
CA SER A 278 -39.30 1.47 21.88
C SER A 278 -38.80 2.49 20.84
N SER A 279 -37.59 2.35 20.34
CA SER A 279 -36.98 3.22 19.34
C SER A 279 -36.30 2.42 18.22
N ALA A 280 -36.63 1.13 18.09
CA ALA A 280 -35.99 0.19 17.16
C ALA A 280 -35.97 0.70 15.72
N MET A 281 -37.07 1.26 15.23
CA MET A 281 -37.18 1.72 13.84
C MET A 281 -36.29 2.94 13.53
N SER A 282 -35.85 3.67 14.57
CA SER A 282 -34.93 4.82 14.43
C SER A 282 -33.46 4.47 14.66
N LEU A 283 -33.17 3.47 15.49
CA LEU A 283 -31.81 3.10 15.89
C LEU A 283 -31.17 2.10 14.93
N ILE A 284 -31.96 1.17 14.38
CA ILE A 284 -31.46 0.12 13.50
C ILE A 284 -31.41 0.65 12.05
N PRO A 285 -30.26 0.64 11.39
CA PRO A 285 -30.17 1.03 9.98
C PRO A 285 -30.82 -0.03 9.08
N ASN A 286 -31.44 0.41 7.98
CA ASN A 286 -32.03 -0.48 6.98
C ASN A 286 -30.95 -1.16 6.12
N ASN A 287 -31.24 -2.35 5.59
CA ASN A 287 -30.37 -3.09 4.66
C ASN A 287 -28.94 -3.29 5.19
N THR A 288 -28.80 -3.58 6.48
CA THR A 288 -27.51 -3.77 7.16
C THR A 288 -27.43 -5.19 7.72
N ARG A 289 -26.27 -5.85 7.62
CA ARG A 289 -26.08 -7.14 8.29
C ARG A 289 -25.95 -6.94 9.80
N ILE A 290 -26.86 -7.58 10.54
CA ILE A 290 -26.91 -7.49 12.00
C ILE A 290 -26.97 -8.87 12.66
N VAL A 291 -26.57 -8.91 13.93
CA VAL A 291 -26.83 -9.99 14.87
C VAL A 291 -27.90 -9.50 15.84
N LEU A 292 -28.97 -10.26 15.97
CA LEU A 292 -29.98 -10.10 17.01
C LEU A 292 -29.68 -11.17 18.07
N ASP A 293 -29.14 -10.74 19.21
CA ASP A 293 -28.80 -11.59 20.33
C ASP A 293 -29.82 -11.39 21.45
N ALA A 294 -30.92 -12.14 21.39
CA ALA A 294 -32.04 -11.92 22.29
C ALA A 294 -31.74 -12.38 23.72
N ASP A 295 -30.80 -13.32 23.91
CA ASP A 295 -30.36 -13.79 25.23
C ASP A 295 -29.65 -12.68 26.02
N SER A 296 -28.86 -11.85 25.33
CA SER A 296 -28.21 -10.67 25.92
C SER A 296 -29.06 -9.40 25.82
N GLY A 297 -30.13 -9.45 25.02
CA GLY A 297 -30.98 -8.30 24.74
C GLY A 297 -30.29 -7.26 23.86
N GLU A 298 -29.39 -7.66 22.98
CA GLU A 298 -28.54 -6.75 22.19
C GLU A 298 -28.68 -6.95 20.68
N VAL A 299 -28.56 -5.86 19.94
CA VAL A 299 -28.51 -5.85 18.48
C VAL A 299 -27.20 -5.23 18.03
N TRP A 300 -26.41 -5.99 17.27
CA TRP A 300 -25.10 -5.59 16.80
C TRP A 300 -25.06 -5.48 15.28
N SER A 301 -24.46 -4.43 14.75
CA SER A 301 -24.01 -4.42 13.36
C SER A 301 -22.74 -5.25 13.25
N ILE A 302 -22.69 -6.13 12.25
CA ILE A 302 -21.50 -6.92 11.89
C ILE A 302 -21.13 -6.72 10.41
N GLN A 303 -21.67 -5.67 9.78
CA GLN A 303 -21.49 -5.39 8.35
C GLN A 303 -20.01 -5.27 8.01
N ASN A 304 -19.27 -4.44 8.74
CA ASN A 304 -17.86 -4.18 8.47
C ASN A 304 -17.02 -5.45 8.69
N LEU A 305 -17.24 -6.20 9.77
CA LEU A 305 -16.58 -7.50 10.00
C LEU A 305 -16.80 -8.47 8.82
N HIS A 306 -18.05 -8.58 8.36
CA HIS A 306 -18.38 -9.44 7.22
C HIS A 306 -17.71 -8.94 5.93
N GLU A 307 -17.64 -7.64 5.69
CA GLU A 307 -16.96 -7.07 4.53
C GLU A 307 -15.44 -7.26 4.59
N THR A 308 -14.80 -7.09 5.75
CA THR A 308 -13.37 -7.39 5.96
C THR A 308 -13.06 -8.85 5.70
N TRP A 309 -13.87 -9.76 6.23
CA TRP A 309 -13.72 -11.20 5.99
C TRP A 309 -13.95 -11.56 4.51
N SER A 310 -15.04 -11.07 3.91
CA SER A 310 -15.42 -11.46 2.55
C SER A 310 -14.51 -10.89 1.47
N ASN A 311 -14.00 -9.67 1.65
CA ASN A 311 -13.08 -9.02 0.70
C ASN A 311 -11.60 -9.31 0.97
N GLN A 312 -11.30 -9.98 2.09
CA GLN A 312 -9.94 -10.27 2.57
C GLN A 312 -9.12 -9.00 2.71
N TYR A 313 -9.69 -8.00 3.40
CA TYR A 313 -8.96 -6.79 3.75
C TYR A 313 -7.92 -7.09 4.84
N TYR A 314 -6.78 -6.44 4.71
CA TYR A 314 -5.73 -6.42 5.70
C TYR A 314 -6.02 -5.36 6.73
N VAL A 315 -5.65 -5.65 7.97
CA VAL A 315 -5.83 -4.77 9.12
C VAL A 315 -4.52 -4.68 9.88
N ASP A 316 -4.27 -3.52 10.47
CA ASP A 316 -3.09 -3.28 11.30
C ASP A 316 -3.16 -4.17 12.55
N GLY A 317 -2.18 -5.05 12.72
CA GLY A 317 -2.22 -6.05 13.78
C GLY A 317 -0.83 -6.52 14.19
N ASN A 318 -0.71 -7.77 14.62
CA ASN A 318 0.57 -8.35 15.06
C ASN A 318 0.98 -9.59 14.25
N GLY A 319 0.27 -9.86 13.15
CA GLY A 319 0.74 -10.79 12.14
C GLY A 319 2.05 -10.35 11.48
N PRO A 320 2.65 -11.21 10.64
CA PRO A 320 3.91 -10.94 9.97
C PRO A 320 3.80 -9.69 9.08
N SER A 321 4.83 -8.85 9.12
CA SER A 321 4.97 -7.68 8.24
C SER A 321 5.15 -8.11 6.78
N PHE A 322 5.10 -7.17 5.84
CA PHE A 322 5.38 -7.49 4.44
C PHE A 322 6.76 -8.15 4.24
N PHE A 323 7.78 -7.73 4.99
CA PHE A 323 9.13 -8.29 4.88
C PHE A 323 9.18 -9.70 5.49
N ASP A 324 8.54 -9.90 6.65
CA ASP A 324 8.40 -11.24 7.25
C ASP A 324 7.69 -12.20 6.29
N ARG A 325 6.66 -11.74 5.58
CA ARG A 325 5.91 -12.54 4.60
C ARG A 325 6.78 -12.94 3.40
N LEU A 326 7.65 -12.04 2.92
CA LEU A 326 8.63 -12.35 1.87
C LEU A 326 9.68 -13.37 2.34
N GLU A 327 10.04 -13.35 3.62
CA GLU A 327 10.97 -14.29 4.25
C GLU A 327 10.29 -15.62 4.64
N ASN A 328 9.01 -15.79 4.29
CA ASN A 328 8.18 -16.94 4.69
C ASN A 328 8.12 -17.14 6.22
N SER A 329 8.15 -16.04 6.97
CA SER A 329 7.94 -16.00 8.41
C SER A 329 6.46 -15.77 8.73
N LEU A 330 5.93 -16.55 9.67
CA LEU A 330 4.58 -16.37 10.23
C LEU A 330 4.59 -15.54 11.53
N THR A 331 5.76 -15.02 11.91
CA THR A 331 5.94 -14.22 13.12
C THR A 331 6.34 -12.80 12.76
N ASN A 332 5.81 -11.84 13.50
CA ASN A 332 6.19 -10.44 13.34
C ASN A 332 7.56 -10.18 13.97
N SER A 333 8.58 -9.90 13.14
CA SER A 333 9.90 -9.48 13.63
C SER A 333 9.99 -7.97 13.85
N ARG A 334 8.97 -7.21 13.45
CA ARG A 334 8.94 -5.74 13.40
C ARG A 334 7.72 -5.19 14.14
N PRO A 335 7.83 -5.00 15.47
CA PRO A 335 6.71 -4.51 16.28
C PRO A 335 6.09 -3.23 15.71
N GLY A 336 4.76 -3.23 15.57
CA GLY A 336 4.00 -2.12 14.98
C GLY A 336 3.88 -2.15 13.45
N MET A 337 4.58 -3.06 12.76
CA MET A 337 4.52 -3.24 11.30
C MET A 337 3.71 -4.49 10.88
N GLY A 338 2.85 -4.98 11.76
CA GLY A 338 2.16 -6.25 11.60
C GLY A 338 0.87 -6.12 10.80
N LEU A 339 0.60 -7.12 9.97
CA LEU A 339 -0.57 -7.19 9.11
C LEU A 339 -1.35 -8.48 9.37
N ASP A 340 -2.65 -8.36 9.56
CA ASP A 340 -3.56 -9.50 9.72
C ASP A 340 -4.61 -9.52 8.62
N VAL A 341 -4.94 -10.72 8.13
CA VAL A 341 -6.01 -10.92 7.15
C VAL A 341 -6.79 -12.19 7.45
N PHE A 342 -8.08 -12.20 7.14
CA PHE A 342 -8.87 -13.41 7.30
C PHE A 342 -8.69 -14.41 6.16
N VAL A 343 -8.39 -15.65 6.53
CA VAL A 343 -8.42 -16.82 5.67
C VAL A 343 -9.86 -17.19 5.32
N ARG A 344 -10.13 -17.27 4.02
CA ARG A 344 -11.38 -17.77 3.47
C ARG A 344 -11.34 -19.28 3.31
N LYS A 345 -11.73 -19.98 4.38
CA LYS A 345 -11.77 -21.45 4.46
C LYS A 345 -12.64 -22.09 3.38
N ASP A 346 -13.72 -21.43 2.99
CA ASP A 346 -14.57 -21.83 1.87
C ASP A 346 -13.81 -21.77 0.53
N ILE A 347 -13.08 -20.68 0.26
CA ILE A 347 -12.22 -20.58 -0.92
C ILE A 347 -11.14 -21.68 -0.91
N LEU A 348 -10.49 -21.91 0.23
CA LEU A 348 -9.50 -22.99 0.32
C LEU A 348 -10.09 -24.36 -0.04
N ALA A 349 -11.32 -24.66 0.42
CA ALA A 349 -12.01 -25.90 0.10
C ALA A 349 -12.32 -26.01 -1.40
N ASP A 350 -12.75 -24.92 -2.04
CA ASP A 350 -13.07 -24.88 -3.48
C ASP A 350 -11.85 -25.19 -4.36
N TYR A 351 -10.64 -24.81 -3.90
CA TYR A 351 -9.36 -25.15 -4.55
C TYR A 351 -8.80 -26.54 -4.13
N GLY A 352 -9.60 -27.33 -3.41
CA GLY A 352 -9.27 -28.69 -3.02
C GLY A 352 -8.20 -28.79 -1.92
N LEU A 353 -7.98 -27.72 -1.15
CA LEU A 353 -7.07 -27.74 0.00
C LEU A 353 -7.76 -28.31 1.23
N PHE A 354 -6.98 -28.97 2.08
CA PHE A 354 -7.46 -29.42 3.38
C PHE A 354 -7.73 -28.22 4.30
N VAL A 355 -8.93 -28.13 4.85
CA VAL A 355 -9.37 -26.98 5.65
C VAL A 355 -9.34 -27.30 7.14
N LYS A 356 -8.58 -26.49 7.90
CA LYS A 356 -8.50 -26.58 9.36
C LYS A 356 -9.70 -25.85 10.00
N LEU A 357 -10.87 -26.51 10.04
CA LEU A 357 -12.13 -25.89 10.47
C LEU A 357 -12.09 -25.29 11.90
N SER A 358 -11.33 -25.91 12.80
CA SER A 358 -11.22 -25.51 14.21
C SER A 358 -10.05 -24.57 14.51
N ARG A 359 -9.39 -23.97 13.50
CA ARG A 359 -8.36 -22.94 13.71
C ARG A 359 -8.94 -21.55 13.48
N SER A 360 -8.32 -20.52 14.08
CA SER A 360 -8.64 -19.12 13.79
C SER A 360 -8.64 -18.83 12.29
N ASN A 361 -9.45 -17.88 11.87
CA ASN A 361 -9.42 -17.34 10.52
C ASN A 361 -8.33 -16.30 10.35
N VAL A 362 -7.65 -15.82 11.40
CA VAL A 362 -6.46 -14.97 11.23
C VAL A 362 -5.35 -15.77 10.56
N ASP A 363 -4.78 -15.26 9.48
CA ASP A 363 -3.92 -15.99 8.55
C ASP A 363 -2.67 -16.62 9.17
N HIS A 364 -1.87 -15.83 9.87
CA HIS A 364 -0.63 -16.34 10.47
C HIS A 364 -0.91 -17.39 11.55
N ILE A 365 -2.02 -17.25 12.29
CA ILE A 365 -2.51 -18.25 13.23
C ILE A 365 -3.09 -19.48 12.51
N TYR A 366 -3.78 -19.31 11.38
CA TYR A 366 -4.34 -20.42 10.61
C TYR A 366 -3.25 -21.32 10.01
N PHE A 367 -2.21 -20.70 9.47
CA PHE A 367 -1.11 -21.40 8.81
C PHE A 367 -0.12 -22.02 9.79
N ASN A 368 0.09 -21.41 10.96
CA ASN A 368 0.91 -21.99 12.04
C ASN A 368 0.31 -23.32 12.59
N THR A 369 1.16 -24.10 13.25
CA THR A 369 0.86 -25.34 13.95
C THR A 369 0.50 -25.16 15.42
N ASP A 370 0.89 -24.04 16.05
CA ASP A 370 0.71 -23.84 17.49
C ASP A 370 -0.76 -23.93 17.92
N PRO A 371 -1.12 -24.63 19.00
CA PRO A 371 -2.50 -24.71 19.43
C PRO A 371 -2.96 -23.38 20.02
N VAL A 372 -4.11 -22.89 19.57
CA VAL A 372 -4.67 -21.60 20.00
C VAL A 372 -6.16 -21.75 20.34
N ASN A 373 -6.56 -21.19 21.48
CA ASN A 373 -7.96 -21.12 21.88
C ASN A 373 -8.72 -20.25 20.87
N ASN A 374 -9.83 -20.76 20.37
CA ASN A 374 -10.64 -20.04 19.40
C ASN A 374 -12.13 -20.28 19.63
N TYR A 375 -12.91 -19.30 19.17
CA TYR A 375 -14.33 -19.18 19.45
C TYR A 375 -15.12 -19.07 18.15
N ARG A 376 -16.39 -19.46 18.19
CA ARG A 376 -17.33 -19.11 17.13
C ARG A 376 -17.78 -17.67 17.33
N VAL A 377 -18.13 -16.99 16.25
CA VAL A 377 -18.66 -15.62 16.31
C VAL A 377 -20.11 -15.65 15.81
N LYS A 378 -21.03 -15.10 16.60
CA LYS A 378 -22.45 -14.95 16.23
C LYS A 378 -22.54 -14.15 14.92
N GLY A 379 -23.37 -14.63 14.01
CA GLY A 379 -23.59 -14.03 12.69
C GLY A 379 -22.52 -14.25 11.63
N MET A 380 -21.41 -14.91 11.97
CA MET A 380 -20.43 -15.40 11.00
C MET A 380 -20.70 -16.87 10.65
N PRO A 381 -20.21 -17.36 9.49
CA PRO A 381 -20.39 -18.77 9.11
C PRO A 381 -19.86 -19.74 10.16
N SER A 382 -20.41 -20.97 10.18
CA SER A 382 -20.02 -22.00 11.15
C SER A 382 -18.56 -22.46 11.06
N SER A 383 -17.85 -22.12 9.97
CA SER A 383 -16.41 -22.34 9.79
C SER A 383 -15.56 -21.16 10.28
N PHE A 384 -16.15 -19.98 10.51
CA PHE A 384 -15.45 -18.81 11.01
C PHE A 384 -15.09 -19.00 12.48
N ARG A 385 -13.82 -18.82 12.80
CA ARG A 385 -13.27 -18.86 14.16
C ARG A 385 -12.38 -17.64 14.35
N ILE A 386 -12.34 -17.17 15.57
CA ILE A 386 -11.43 -16.12 16.00
C ILE A 386 -10.71 -16.58 17.25
N ASP A 387 -9.42 -16.33 17.34
CA ASP A 387 -8.64 -16.57 18.55
C ASP A 387 -8.69 -15.38 19.50
N ASN A 388 -8.13 -15.58 20.70
CA ASN A 388 -7.98 -14.56 21.74
C ASN A 388 -6.50 -14.33 22.08
N GLU A 389 -5.60 -14.55 21.11
CA GLU A 389 -4.19 -14.18 21.29
C GLU A 389 -4.05 -12.66 21.26
N THR A 390 -3.09 -12.15 22.03
CA THR A 390 -2.84 -10.72 22.16
C THR A 390 -2.01 -10.20 20.99
N CYS A 391 -2.56 -9.22 20.27
CA CYS A 391 -1.89 -8.43 19.24
C CYS A 391 -1.51 -7.07 19.80
N ALA A 392 -0.23 -6.91 20.14
CA ALA A 392 0.30 -5.73 20.82
C ALA A 392 -0.46 -5.41 22.13
N SER A 393 -1.45 -4.52 22.10
CA SER A 393 -2.25 -4.10 23.26
C SER A 393 -3.66 -4.70 23.35
N LEU A 394 -4.19 -5.27 22.25
CA LEU A 394 -5.54 -5.83 22.18
C LEU A 394 -5.49 -7.28 21.69
N SER A 395 -6.34 -8.15 22.22
CA SER A 395 -6.57 -9.47 21.64
C SER A 395 -7.29 -9.38 20.29
N HIS A 396 -7.20 -10.42 19.46
CA HIS A 396 -7.97 -10.46 18.21
C HIS A 396 -9.48 -10.31 18.43
N VAL A 397 -10.05 -10.87 19.52
CA VAL A 397 -11.48 -10.68 19.81
C VAL A 397 -11.81 -9.21 20.10
N GLU A 398 -10.93 -8.48 20.79
CA GLU A 398 -11.09 -7.06 21.08
C GLU A 398 -10.85 -6.18 19.84
N MET A 399 -9.80 -6.50 19.07
CA MET A 399 -9.45 -5.81 17.83
C MET A 399 -10.61 -5.85 16.82
N PHE A 400 -11.27 -7.00 16.68
CA PHE A 400 -12.42 -7.17 15.80
C PHE A 400 -13.76 -6.86 16.47
N GLY A 401 -13.79 -6.44 17.74
CA GLY A 401 -15.00 -6.06 18.48
C GLY A 401 -16.02 -7.19 18.66
N VAL A 402 -15.56 -8.43 18.81
CA VAL A 402 -16.42 -9.62 18.89
C VAL A 402 -16.47 -10.23 20.28
N GLU A 403 -15.90 -9.61 21.30
CA GLU A 403 -15.83 -10.12 22.67
C GLU A 403 -17.20 -10.44 23.28
N ARG A 404 -18.26 -9.75 22.83
CA ARG A 404 -19.65 -10.01 23.26
C ARG A 404 -20.43 -10.91 22.29
N LEU A 405 -19.82 -11.30 21.19
CA LEU A 405 -20.41 -12.10 20.11
C LEU A 405 -19.80 -13.51 20.02
N ILE A 406 -18.86 -13.88 20.90
CA ILE A 406 -18.25 -15.21 20.91
C ILE A 406 -19.07 -16.25 21.70
N TYR A 407 -18.99 -17.52 21.29
CA TYR A 407 -19.59 -18.68 21.99
C TYR A 407 -18.90 -20.02 21.69
#